data_AF-A0A8I2YPA8-F1
#
_entry.id   AF-A0A8I2YPA8-F1
#
_cell.length_a   1.000
_cell.length_b   1.000
_cell.length_c   1.000
_cell.angle_alpha   90.00
_cell.angle_beta   90.00
_cell.angle_gamma   90.00
#
_symmetry.space_group_name_H-M   'P 1'
#
loop_
_entity.id
_entity.type
_entity.pdbx_description
1 polymer ?
#
loop_
_entity_poly.entity_id
_entity_poly.type
_entity_poly.pdbx_seq_one_letter_code
_entity_poly.pdbx_strand_id
1 'polypeptide(L)'
;HFDYPEVTPCAFELKDMRPVPYRPFRWGEYHVTMGIRSMPWSEWIELDSTYPVYQRVRDFRLGTRGRKAVRVLPVREDDIVKVSGGAEAAKELVYELAEYLSRRYPTSFRVTRISTSTSSIPSLGGVPLSWDGRMPICSVEVKETGAKFDLSLLDGLQGVEMGEEAMKIATGL
;
A
#
# COMPACT_ATOMS: atom_id res chain seq x y z
N HIS A 1 -15.00 8.42 -16.39
CA HIS A 1 -13.79 7.61 -16.56
C HIS A 1 -12.77 8.16 -15.59
N PHE A 2 -12.13 7.31 -14.77
CA PHE A 2 -11.11 7.74 -13.82
C PHE A 2 -9.76 7.43 -14.46
N ASP A 3 -8.93 8.47 -14.59
CA ASP A 3 -7.59 8.35 -15.13
C ASP A 3 -6.61 8.37 -13.96
N TYR A 4 -5.73 7.38 -13.92
CA TYR A 4 -4.69 7.35 -12.90
C TYR A 4 -3.70 8.49 -13.15
N PRO A 5 -3.14 9.05 -12.07
CA PRO A 5 -2.20 10.14 -12.16
C PRO A 5 -0.85 9.68 -12.73
N GLU A 6 -0.18 10.58 -13.45
CA GLU A 6 1.19 10.33 -13.88
C GLU A 6 2.16 10.37 -12.69
N VAL A 7 2.94 9.30 -12.54
CA VAL A 7 3.96 9.16 -11.49
C VAL A 7 5.32 9.17 -12.15
N THR A 8 6.16 10.15 -11.80
CA THR A 8 7.53 10.25 -12.31
C THR A 8 8.44 9.24 -11.58
N PRO A 9 9.10 8.31 -12.28
CA PRO A 9 10.01 7.37 -11.65
C PRO A 9 11.17 8.06 -10.94
N CYS A 10 11.57 7.54 -9.78
CA CYS A 10 12.75 7.98 -9.06
C CYS A 10 13.99 7.43 -9.76
N ALA A 11 14.94 8.33 -10.07
CA ALA A 11 16.19 7.97 -10.73
C ALA A 11 17.24 7.39 -9.78
N PHE A 12 17.03 7.48 -8.46
CA PHE A 12 18.01 7.12 -7.44
C PHE A 12 17.59 5.83 -6.71
N GLU A 13 18.59 5.05 -6.25
CA GLU A 13 18.33 3.95 -5.31
C GLU A 13 17.98 4.50 -3.93
N LEU A 14 17.19 3.77 -3.13
CA LEU A 14 16.76 4.24 -1.80
C LEU A 14 17.95 4.61 -0.90
N LYS A 15 19.04 3.84 -0.96
CA LYS A 15 20.25 4.04 -0.15
C LYS A 15 20.91 5.42 -0.39
N ASP A 16 20.72 6.00 -1.56
CA ASP A 16 21.31 7.29 -1.96
C ASP A 16 20.38 8.46 -1.64
N MET A 17 19.12 8.18 -1.27
CA MET A 17 18.16 9.19 -0.86
C MET A 17 18.29 9.53 0.62
N ARG A 18 18.50 10.82 0.89
CA ARG A 18 18.59 11.33 2.24
C ARG A 18 17.20 11.33 2.90
N PRO A 19 17.11 10.96 4.18
CA PRO A 19 15.85 11.03 4.90
C PRO A 19 15.30 12.45 4.93
N VAL A 20 13.97 12.56 4.82
CA VAL A 20 13.28 13.84 4.93
C VAL A 20 13.49 14.37 6.35
N PRO A 21 14.05 15.58 6.54
CA PRO A 21 14.29 16.13 7.86
C PRO A 21 12.97 16.25 8.63
N TYR A 22 12.96 15.77 9.87
CA TYR A 22 11.81 15.98 10.75
C TYR A 22 11.54 17.48 10.85
N ARG A 23 10.33 17.91 10.46
CA ARG A 23 9.88 19.29 10.63
C ARG A 23 9.42 19.43 12.09
N PRO A 24 10.19 20.11 12.96
CA PRO A 24 9.77 20.28 14.35
C PRO A 24 8.49 21.12 14.40
N PHE A 25 7.61 20.74 15.31
CA PHE A 25 6.46 21.56 15.66
C PHE A 25 6.97 22.91 16.19
N ARG A 26 6.56 24.02 15.55
CA ARG A 26 6.90 25.38 16.00
C ARG A 26 5.88 25.81 17.07
N TRP A 27 6.36 26.15 18.26
CA TRP A 27 5.53 26.69 19.34
C TRP A 27 5.42 28.23 19.19
N GLY A 28 4.20 28.78 19.18
CA GLY A 28 3.91 30.21 19.00
C GLY A 28 2.47 30.47 18.52
N GLU A 29 2.08 31.74 18.34
CA GLU A 29 0.81 32.13 17.69
C GLU A 29 0.82 31.68 16.22
N TYR A 30 0.40 30.44 16.00
CA TYR A 30 0.33 29.84 14.67
C TYR A 30 -1.14 29.73 14.28
N HIS A 31 -1.58 30.61 13.38
CA HIS A 31 -2.85 30.44 12.69
C HIS A 31 -2.66 29.29 11.70
N VAL A 32 -2.99 28.07 12.12
CA VAL A 32 -3.00 26.92 11.21
C VAL A 32 -4.21 27.08 10.27
N THR A 33 -4.05 27.84 9.20
CA THR A 33 -4.94 27.74 8.05
C THR A 33 -4.63 26.42 7.36
N MET A 34 -5.32 25.37 7.80
CA MET A 34 -5.40 24.08 7.11
C MET A 34 -6.05 24.29 5.74
N GLY A 35 -5.29 24.77 4.77
CA GLY A 35 -5.71 24.79 3.37
C GLY A 35 -5.39 23.43 2.74
N ILE A 36 -6.41 22.76 2.22
CA ILE A 36 -6.20 21.57 1.37
C ILE A 36 -5.55 22.07 0.08
N ARG A 37 -4.34 21.61 -0.20
CA ARG A 37 -3.63 21.89 -1.45
C ARG A 37 -3.41 20.59 -2.19
N SER A 38 -3.48 20.64 -3.52
CA SER A 38 -3.09 19.51 -4.35
C SER A 38 -1.62 19.17 -4.11
N MET A 39 -1.34 17.91 -3.80
CA MET A 39 0.00 17.37 -3.65
C MET A 39 0.44 16.76 -4.99
N PRO A 40 1.71 16.91 -5.41
CA PRO A 40 2.23 16.18 -6.55
C PRO A 40 2.11 14.67 -6.30
N TRP A 41 1.58 13.92 -7.28
CA TRP A 41 1.38 12.48 -7.11
C TRP A 41 2.69 11.70 -6.90
N SER A 42 3.80 12.20 -7.43
CA SER A 42 5.13 11.60 -7.21
C SER A 42 5.65 11.76 -5.76
N GLU A 43 4.94 12.51 -4.93
CA GLU A 43 5.20 12.73 -3.51
C GLU A 43 4.15 12.02 -2.63
N TRP A 44 3.34 11.11 -3.19
CA TRP A 44 2.29 10.43 -2.42
C TRP A 44 2.86 9.57 -1.29
N ILE A 45 3.84 8.74 -1.63
CA ILE A 45 4.59 7.95 -0.66
C ILE A 45 6.08 8.16 -0.95
N GLU A 46 6.78 8.64 0.06
CA GLU A 46 8.21 8.95 0.00
C GLU A 46 9.00 7.89 0.76
N LEU A 47 9.96 7.29 0.08
CA LEU A 47 10.93 6.35 0.64
C LEU A 47 12.33 6.97 0.63
N ASP A 48 13.16 6.53 1.57
CA ASP A 48 14.54 6.99 1.74
C ASP A 48 15.45 5.84 2.21
N SER A 49 16.72 6.16 2.46
CA SER A 49 17.75 5.21 2.90
C SER A 49 17.45 4.49 4.21
N THR A 50 16.53 4.99 5.04
CA THR A 50 16.10 4.35 6.29
C THR A 50 15.01 3.31 6.11
N TYR A 51 14.48 3.14 4.88
CA TYR A 51 13.45 2.15 4.58
C TYR A 51 13.73 0.75 5.14
N PRO A 52 14.92 0.13 4.93
CA PRO A 52 15.18 -1.21 5.47
C PRO A 52 15.19 -1.27 6.99
N VAL A 53 15.53 -0.17 7.66
CA VAL A 53 15.50 -0.08 9.13
C VAL A 53 14.06 -0.13 9.63
N TYR A 54 13.17 0.65 9.01
CA TYR A 54 11.76 0.69 9.39
C TYR A 54 11.04 -0.62 9.06
N GLN A 55 11.38 -1.29 7.96
CA GLN A 55 10.81 -2.61 7.65
C GLN A 55 11.15 -3.64 8.74
N ARG A 56 12.42 -3.70 9.20
CA ARG A 56 12.77 -4.58 10.34
C ARG A 56 12.00 -4.26 11.62
N VAL A 57 11.75 -2.97 11.90
CA VAL A 57 10.94 -2.57 13.06
C VAL A 57 9.48 -2.99 12.91
N ARG A 58 8.92 -2.88 11.70
CA ARG A 58 7.56 -3.32 11.39
C ARG A 58 7.44 -4.84 11.51
N ASP A 59 8.37 -5.60 10.95
CA ASP A 59 8.42 -7.07 11.05
C ASP A 59 8.49 -7.52 12.50
N PHE A 60 9.37 -6.91 13.29
CA PHE A 60 9.49 -7.19 14.72
C PHE A 60 8.17 -6.90 15.47
N ARG A 61 7.50 -5.78 15.17
CA ARG A 61 6.21 -5.44 15.78
C ARG A 61 5.11 -6.39 15.35
N LEU A 62 5.10 -6.82 14.09
CA LEU A 62 4.14 -7.78 13.58
C LEU A 62 4.31 -9.14 14.26
N GLY A 63 5.55 -9.62 14.41
CA GLY A 63 5.85 -10.88 15.11
C GLY A 63 5.53 -10.84 16.61
N THR A 64 5.79 -9.71 17.29
CA THR A 64 5.59 -9.61 18.75
C THR A 64 4.17 -9.24 19.16
N ARG A 65 3.45 -8.45 18.36
CA ARG A 65 2.11 -7.96 18.70
C ARG A 65 1.01 -8.60 17.87
N GLY A 66 1.34 -9.23 16.73
CA GLY A 66 0.39 -9.89 15.83
C GLY A 66 -0.80 -9.00 15.52
N ARG A 67 -1.99 -9.49 15.86
CA ARG A 67 -3.28 -8.80 15.64
C ARG A 67 -3.45 -7.48 16.39
N LYS A 68 -2.61 -7.18 17.40
CA LYS A 68 -2.59 -5.86 18.05
C LYS A 68 -1.82 -4.81 17.24
N ALA A 69 -0.97 -5.23 16.29
CA ALA A 69 -0.26 -4.33 15.39
C ALA A 69 -1.07 -4.06 14.12
N VAL A 70 -1.69 -5.09 13.55
CA VAL A 70 -2.46 -5.01 12.30
C VAL A 70 -3.84 -5.62 12.52
N ARG A 71 -4.89 -4.87 12.19
CA ARG A 71 -6.28 -5.29 12.31
C ARG A 71 -7.15 -4.56 11.31
N VAL A 72 -8.17 -5.24 10.81
CA VAL A 72 -9.26 -4.64 10.05
C VAL A 72 -10.57 -4.79 10.83
N LEU A 73 -11.43 -3.77 10.75
CA LEU A 73 -12.74 -3.82 11.38
C LEU A 73 -13.70 -4.72 10.58
N PRO A 74 -14.46 -5.62 11.23
CA PRO A 74 -15.49 -6.40 10.57
C PRO A 74 -16.67 -5.52 10.14
N VAL A 75 -17.57 -6.10 9.35
CA VAL A 75 -18.90 -5.51 9.11
C VAL A 75 -19.61 -5.34 10.44
N ARG A 76 -20.22 -4.17 10.65
CA ARG A 76 -21.10 -3.91 11.80
C ARG A 76 -22.53 -3.80 11.30
N GLU A 77 -23.39 -4.69 11.77
CA GLU A 77 -24.82 -4.66 11.51
C GLU A 77 -25.52 -4.37 12.83
N ASP A 78 -25.98 -3.14 13.00
CA ASP A 78 -26.90 -2.76 14.08
C ASP A 78 -28.31 -2.64 13.48
N ASP A 79 -29.36 -2.70 14.31
CA ASP A 79 -30.77 -2.65 13.86
C ASP A 79 -31.13 -1.45 12.97
N ILE A 80 -30.30 -0.39 13.01
CA ILE A 80 -30.54 0.90 12.32
C ILE A 80 -29.54 1.12 11.17
N VAL A 81 -28.32 0.56 11.23
CA VAL A 81 -27.24 0.88 10.29
C VAL A 81 -26.36 -0.33 10.00
N LYS A 82 -26.13 -0.58 8.71
CA LYS A 82 -25.12 -1.52 8.20
C LYS A 82 -23.88 -0.75 7.74
N VAL A 83 -22.75 -0.99 8.39
CA VAL A 83 -21.44 -0.41 8.05
C VAL A 83 -20.53 -1.51 7.55
N SER A 84 -20.04 -1.38 6.31
CA SER A 84 -19.07 -2.31 5.73
C SER A 84 -17.79 -2.36 6.55
N GLY A 85 -17.16 -3.53 6.59
CA GLY A 85 -15.83 -3.69 7.18
C GLY A 85 -14.74 -3.08 6.29
N GLY A 86 -13.51 -3.05 6.79
CA GLY A 86 -12.37 -2.47 6.06
C GLY A 86 -11.63 -3.45 5.14
N ALA A 87 -12.16 -4.65 4.91
CA ALA A 87 -11.43 -5.73 4.23
C ALA A 87 -11.16 -5.42 2.75
N GLU A 88 -12.20 -4.98 2.04
CA GLU A 88 -12.09 -4.60 0.62
C GLU A 88 -11.16 -3.41 0.45
N ALA A 89 -11.26 -2.40 1.33
CA ALA A 89 -10.37 -1.23 1.32
C ALA A 89 -8.90 -1.63 1.59
N ALA A 90 -8.65 -2.60 2.47
CA ALA A 90 -7.30 -3.10 2.70
C ALA A 90 -6.75 -3.86 1.47
N LYS A 91 -7.58 -4.67 0.80
CA LYS A 91 -7.22 -5.33 -0.45
C LYS A 91 -6.90 -4.29 -1.53
N GLU A 92 -7.78 -3.33 -1.77
CA GLU A 92 -7.57 -2.22 -2.70
C GLU A 92 -6.23 -1.51 -2.43
N LEU A 93 -6.00 -1.11 -1.18
CA LEU A 93 -4.77 -0.41 -0.76
C LEU A 93 -3.49 -1.17 -1.15
N VAL A 94 -3.45 -2.49 -1.00
CA VAL A 94 -2.26 -3.27 -1.37
C VAL A 94 -1.98 -3.20 -2.86
N TYR A 95 -3.01 -3.31 -3.71
CA TYR A 95 -2.85 -3.22 -5.15
C TYR A 95 -2.44 -1.80 -5.56
N GLU A 96 -3.07 -0.78 -4.99
CA GLU A 96 -2.71 0.63 -5.22
C GLU A 96 -1.26 0.92 -4.81
N LEU A 97 -0.84 0.42 -3.65
CA LEU A 97 0.51 0.59 -3.14
C LEU A 97 1.54 -0.12 -4.02
N ALA A 98 1.25 -1.36 -4.45
CA ALA A 98 2.11 -2.11 -5.36
C ALA A 98 2.26 -1.42 -6.73
N GLU A 99 1.16 -0.90 -7.29
CA GLU A 99 1.16 -0.16 -8.56
C GLU A 99 1.94 1.16 -8.44
N TYR A 100 1.76 1.90 -7.34
CA TYR A 100 2.46 3.16 -7.10
C TYR A 100 3.96 2.95 -6.85
N LEU A 101 4.34 2.08 -5.91
CA LEU A 101 5.73 1.89 -5.51
C LEU A 101 6.59 1.34 -6.66
N SER A 102 6.04 0.43 -7.47
CA SER A 102 6.78 -0.11 -8.63
C SER A 102 6.97 0.90 -9.75
N ARG A 103 6.07 1.88 -9.92
CA ARG A 103 6.24 3.00 -10.86
C ARG A 103 7.18 4.06 -10.31
N ARG A 104 7.03 4.41 -9.03
CA ARG A 104 7.81 5.47 -8.38
C ARG A 104 9.24 5.03 -8.08
N TYR A 105 9.45 3.78 -7.67
CA TYR A 105 10.75 3.25 -7.25
C TYR A 105 11.08 1.94 -8.00
N PRO A 106 11.22 1.99 -9.34
CA PRO A 106 11.39 0.78 -10.16
C PRO A 106 12.72 0.06 -9.92
N THR A 107 13.72 0.72 -9.33
CA THR A 107 15.00 0.12 -8.93
C THR A 107 14.90 -0.72 -7.66
N SER A 108 13.85 -0.51 -6.87
CA SER A 108 13.62 -1.08 -5.53
C SER A 108 12.49 -2.11 -5.53
N PHE A 109 11.45 -1.87 -6.33
CA PHE A 109 10.28 -2.74 -6.38
C PHE A 109 10.15 -3.37 -7.75
N ARG A 110 10.12 -4.70 -7.79
CA ARG A 110 9.86 -5.47 -8.99
C ARG A 110 8.52 -6.16 -8.87
N VAL A 111 7.69 -6.05 -9.90
CA VAL A 111 6.35 -6.64 -9.90
C VAL A 111 6.22 -7.68 -11.02
N THR A 112 5.43 -8.72 -10.76
CA THR A 112 4.94 -9.62 -11.80
C THR A 112 3.43 -9.44 -11.91
N ARG A 113 2.88 -9.63 -13.11
CA ARG A 113 1.44 -9.48 -13.37
C ARG A 113 0.81 -10.81 -13.72
N ILE A 114 -0.49 -10.91 -13.47
CA ILE A 114 -1.29 -12.07 -13.83
C ILE A 114 -1.29 -12.23 -15.37
N SER A 115 -1.29 -13.47 -15.84
CA SER A 115 -1.39 -13.78 -17.27
C SER A 115 -2.78 -13.44 -17.81
N THR A 116 -2.86 -13.03 -19.06
CA THR A 116 -4.14 -12.77 -19.75
C THR A 116 -5.00 -14.03 -19.89
N SER A 117 -4.42 -15.22 -19.72
CA SER A 117 -5.11 -16.52 -19.75
C SER A 117 -5.72 -16.96 -18.42
N THR A 118 -5.53 -16.20 -17.33
CA THR A 118 -6.01 -16.59 -16.00
C THR A 118 -7.54 -16.46 -15.89
N SER A 119 -8.18 -17.46 -15.27
CA SER A 119 -9.65 -17.55 -15.19
C SER A 119 -10.32 -16.54 -14.26
N SER A 120 -9.59 -15.99 -13.29
CA SER A 120 -10.10 -14.99 -12.34
C SER A 120 -9.18 -13.77 -12.28
N ILE A 121 -9.77 -12.60 -12.45
CA ILE A 121 -9.07 -11.31 -12.35
C ILE A 121 -9.44 -10.69 -10.99
N PRO A 122 -8.47 -10.37 -10.11
CA PRO A 122 -8.74 -9.66 -8.87
C PRO A 122 -9.51 -8.36 -9.15
N SER A 123 -10.68 -8.23 -8.52
CA SER A 123 -11.57 -7.09 -8.68
C SER A 123 -12.36 -6.81 -7.40
N LEU A 124 -12.77 -5.56 -7.22
CA LEU A 124 -13.69 -5.12 -6.18
C LEU A 124 -14.85 -4.38 -6.84
N GLY A 125 -16.09 -4.74 -6.51
CA GLY A 125 -17.29 -4.15 -7.13
C GLY A 125 -17.33 -4.29 -8.66
N GLY A 126 -16.66 -5.30 -9.24
CA GLY A 126 -16.54 -5.49 -10.69
C GLY A 126 -15.46 -4.63 -11.36
N VAL A 127 -14.69 -3.85 -10.58
CA VAL A 127 -13.57 -3.04 -11.07
C VAL A 127 -12.27 -3.82 -10.86
N PRO A 128 -11.48 -4.09 -11.92
CA PRO A 128 -10.16 -4.73 -11.79
C PRO A 128 -9.22 -3.91 -10.91
N LEU A 129 -8.44 -4.59 -10.06
CA LEU A 129 -7.45 -3.96 -9.19
C LEU A 129 -6.13 -3.72 -9.95
N SER A 130 -6.19 -2.82 -10.94
CA SER A 130 -5.04 -2.47 -11.77
C SER A 130 -5.12 -1.06 -12.31
N TRP A 131 -3.93 -0.52 -12.62
CA TRP A 131 -3.79 0.78 -13.25
C TRP A 131 -3.76 0.67 -14.78
N ASP A 132 -4.31 1.67 -15.45
CA ASP A 132 -4.21 1.88 -16.91
C ASP A 132 -4.70 0.70 -17.76
N GLY A 133 -5.66 -0.09 -17.25
CA GLY A 133 -6.18 -1.27 -17.95
C GLY A 133 -5.17 -2.43 -18.09
N ARG A 134 -4.06 -2.40 -17.35
CA ARG A 134 -3.11 -3.53 -17.30
C ARG A 134 -3.69 -4.70 -16.50
N MET A 135 -3.10 -5.88 -16.61
CA MET A 135 -3.44 -7.01 -15.74
C MET A 135 -3.01 -6.72 -14.29
N PRO A 136 -3.81 -7.07 -13.26
CA PRO A 136 -3.43 -6.88 -11.86
C PRO A 136 -2.07 -7.51 -11.52
N ILE A 137 -1.40 -6.90 -10.53
CA ILE A 137 -0.14 -7.41 -10.00
C ILE A 137 -0.40 -8.74 -9.27
N CYS A 138 0.44 -9.73 -9.57
CA CYS A 138 0.44 -11.04 -8.94
C CYS A 138 1.40 -11.08 -7.75
N SER A 139 2.62 -10.57 -7.92
CA SER A 139 3.63 -10.55 -6.86
C SER A 139 4.44 -9.28 -6.87
N VAL A 140 4.95 -8.91 -5.69
CA VAL A 140 5.90 -7.80 -5.50
C VAL A 140 7.16 -8.32 -4.82
N GLU A 141 8.32 -7.98 -5.35
CA GLU A 141 9.64 -8.24 -4.78
C GLU A 141 10.28 -6.91 -4.38
N VAL A 142 10.70 -6.81 -3.12
CA VAL A 142 11.42 -5.65 -2.57
C VAL A 142 12.91 -5.97 -2.57
N LYS A 143 13.68 -5.29 -3.43
CA LYS A 143 15.11 -5.57 -3.65
C LYS A 143 15.95 -5.35 -2.39
N GLU A 144 15.65 -4.31 -1.62
CA GLU A 144 16.42 -3.90 -0.45
C GLU A 144 16.32 -4.87 0.72
N THR A 145 15.17 -5.53 0.89
CA THR A 145 14.92 -6.50 1.96
C THR A 145 14.97 -7.95 1.48
N GLY A 146 14.85 -8.19 0.17
CA GLY A 146 14.66 -9.51 -0.43
C GLY A 146 13.26 -10.09 -0.21
N ALA A 147 12.34 -9.33 0.40
CA ALA A 147 10.99 -9.79 0.68
C ALA A 147 10.18 -9.97 -0.61
N LYS A 148 9.35 -11.02 -0.62
CA LYS A 148 8.45 -11.33 -1.73
C LYS A 148 7.04 -11.51 -1.20
N PHE A 149 6.10 -10.79 -1.80
CA PHE A 149 4.70 -10.81 -1.43
C PHE A 149 3.88 -11.33 -2.61
N ASP A 150 3.05 -12.33 -2.34
CA ASP A 150 2.12 -12.90 -3.30
C ASP A 150 0.72 -12.36 -3.01
N LEU A 151 0.21 -11.55 -3.94
CA LEU A 151 -1.11 -10.93 -3.82
C LEU A 151 -2.23 -11.89 -4.22
N SER A 152 -1.93 -12.97 -4.96
CA SER A 152 -2.93 -13.96 -5.37
C SER A 152 -3.54 -14.70 -4.17
N LEU A 153 -2.83 -14.75 -3.05
CA LEU A 153 -3.31 -15.28 -1.77
C LEU A 153 -4.60 -14.58 -1.31
N LEU A 154 -4.79 -13.30 -1.66
CA LEU A 154 -5.95 -12.51 -1.27
C LEU A 154 -7.24 -12.92 -1.99
N ASP A 155 -7.17 -13.66 -3.10
CA ASP A 155 -8.36 -14.14 -3.82
C ASP A 155 -8.96 -15.39 -3.16
N GLY A 156 -8.15 -16.15 -2.41
CA GLY A 156 -8.60 -17.30 -1.62
C GLY A 156 -9.20 -16.94 -0.26
N LEU A 157 -9.12 -15.67 0.14
CA LEU A 157 -9.54 -15.19 1.47
C LEU A 157 -10.77 -14.29 1.36
N GLN A 158 -11.52 -14.16 2.46
CA GLN A 158 -12.69 -13.27 2.55
C GLN A 158 -12.74 -12.53 3.89
N GLY A 159 -13.49 -11.43 3.93
CA GLY A 159 -13.76 -10.67 5.14
C GLY A 159 -12.51 -10.24 5.90
N VAL A 160 -12.54 -10.35 7.23
CA VAL A 160 -11.45 -9.87 8.10
C VAL A 160 -10.12 -10.56 7.82
N GLU A 161 -10.12 -11.85 7.47
CA GLU A 161 -8.88 -12.58 7.18
C GLU A 161 -8.18 -12.04 5.94
N MET A 162 -8.93 -11.81 4.86
CA MET A 162 -8.44 -11.15 3.65
C MET A 162 -7.88 -9.77 3.96
N GLY A 163 -8.63 -8.98 4.73
CA GLY A 163 -8.20 -7.62 5.09
C GLY A 163 -6.94 -7.59 5.96
N GLU A 164 -6.85 -8.47 6.97
CA GLU A 164 -5.67 -8.56 7.82
C GLU A 164 -4.45 -9.08 7.05
N GLU A 165 -4.62 -10.04 6.13
CA GLU A 165 -3.52 -10.51 5.26
C GLU A 165 -3.06 -9.42 4.28
N ALA A 166 -4.00 -8.70 3.66
CA ALA A 166 -3.68 -7.54 2.83
C ALA A 166 -2.87 -6.49 3.62
N MET A 167 -3.31 -6.14 4.83
CA MET A 167 -2.57 -5.18 5.66
C MET A 167 -1.19 -5.66 6.09
N LYS A 168 -0.97 -6.98 6.26
CA LYS A 168 0.39 -7.52 6.49
C LYS A 168 1.28 -7.29 5.28
N ILE A 169 0.78 -7.56 4.08
CA ILE A 169 1.51 -7.28 2.82
C ILE A 169 1.81 -5.79 2.73
N ALA A 170 0.80 -4.92 2.88
CA ALA A 170 0.98 -3.47 2.83
C ALA A 170 2.00 -2.94 3.83
N THR A 171 2.11 -3.57 5.01
CA THR A 171 3.07 -3.19 6.04
C THR A 171 4.51 -3.52 5.62
N GLY A 172 4.71 -4.61 4.88
CA GLY A 172 6.02 -5.07 4.39
C GLY A 172 6.46 -4.45 3.06
N LEU A 173 5.55 -3.79 2.33
CA LEU A 173 5.84 -2.91 1.21
C LEU A 173 6.42 -1.57 1.71
#